data_AF-A0A7V9S2F0-F1
#
_entry.id   AF-A0A7V9S2F0-F1
#
_cell.length_a   1.000
_cell.length_b   1.000
_cell.length_c   1.000
_cell.angle_alpha   90.00
_cell.angle_beta   90.00
_cell.angle_gamma   90.00
#
_symmetry.space_group_name_H-M   'P 1'
#
loop_
_entity.id
_entity.type
_entity.pdbx_description
1 polymer ?
#
loop_
_entity_poly.entity_id
_entity_poly.type
_entity_poly.pdbx_seq_one_letter_code
_entity_poly.pdbx_strand_id
1 'polypeptide(L)' 'MIPEDKIDRRNKILEGLKKAYEKMLEFKKERKSELVVIRDNKIVRIKP' A
#
# COMPACT_ATOMS: atom_id res chain seq x y z
N MET A 1 13.98 6.62 24.79
CA MET A 1 14.09 5.33 24.07
C MET A 1 12.67 4.85 23.77
N ILE A 2 12.35 4.50 22.52
CA ILE A 2 11.04 3.91 22.19
C ILE A 2 11.09 2.44 22.66
N PRO A 3 10.10 1.93 23.41
CA PRO A 3 10.07 0.53 23.82
C PRO A 3 10.13 -0.41 22.61
N GLU A 4 10.94 -1.47 22.68
CA GLU A 4 11.12 -2.45 21.59
C GLU A 4 9.80 -3.07 21.13
N ASP A 5 8.86 -3.32 22.05
CA ASP A 5 7.51 -3.82 21.73
C ASP A 5 6.72 -2.87 20.81
N LYS A 6 6.92 -1.56 20.96
CA LYS A 6 6.27 -0.57 20.07
C LYS A 6 6.89 -0.59 18.69
N ILE A 7 8.20 -0.87 18.58
CA ILE A 7 8.91 -0.99 17.32
C ILE A 7 8.47 -2.27 16.59
N ASP A 8 8.42 -3.42 17.27
CA ASP A 8 7.96 -4.68 16.71
C ASP A 8 6.51 -4.60 16.21
N ARG A 9 5.61 -4.05 17.03
CA ARG A 9 4.22 -3.84 16.64
C ARG A 9 4.09 -2.95 15.41
N ARG A 10 4.85 -1.84 15.36
CA ARG A 10 4.87 -0.94 14.20
C ARG A 10 5.35 -1.68 12.94
N ASN A 11 6.40 -2.48 13.05
CA ASN A 11 6.96 -3.23 11.92
C ASN A 11 5.95 -4.24 11.36
N LYS A 12 5.26 -4.99 12.22
CA LYS A 12 4.21 -5.93 11.82
C LYS A 12 3.05 -5.23 11.09
N ILE A 13 2.64 -4.05 11.57
CA ILE A 13 1.60 -3.24 10.90
C ILE A 13 2.07 -2.80 9.51
N LEU A 14 3.30 -2.28 9.40
CA LEU A 14 3.85 -1.85 8.11
C LEU A 14 3.97 -3.02 7.13
N GLU A 15 4.37 -4.19 7.59
CA GLU A 15 4.45 -5.40 6.77
C GLU A 15 3.06 -5.84 6.27
N GLY A 16 2.05 -5.82 7.15
CA GLY A 16 0.68 -6.13 6.77
C GLY A 16 0.12 -5.15 5.73
N LEU A 17 0.37 -3.85 5.91
CA LEU A 17 -0.04 -2.80 4.96
C LEU A 17 0.67 -2.97 3.61
N LYS A 18 1.97 -3.31 3.62
CA LYS A 18 2.74 -3.58 2.39
C LYS A 18 2.12 -4.74 1.60
N LYS A 19 1.87 -5.88 2.27
CA LYS A 19 1.26 -7.07 1.66
C LYS A 19 -0.14 -6.79 1.11
N ALA A 20 -0.95 -6.02 1.83
CA ALA A 20 -2.28 -5.63 1.37
C ALA A 20 -2.22 -4.76 0.09
N TYR A 21 -1.28 -3.82 0.05
CA TYR A 21 -1.07 -2.96 -1.11
C TYR A 21 -0.59 -3.76 -2.34
N GLU A 22 0.36 -4.67 -2.16
CA GLU A 22 0.86 -5.55 -3.23
C GLU A 22 -0.28 -6.38 -3.85
N LYS A 23 -1.10 -7.04 -3.02
CA LYS A 23 -2.26 -7.82 -3.49
C LYS A 23 -3.30 -6.95 -4.20
N MET A 24 -3.52 -5.72 -3.74
CA MET A 24 -4.44 -4.78 -4.40
C MET A 24 -3.92 -4.42 -5.80
N LEU A 25 -2.63 -4.17 -5.96
CA LEU A 25 -2.03 -3.89 -7.27
C LEU A 25 -2.16 -5.06 -8.23
N GLU A 26 -1.87 -6.29 -7.77
CA GLU A 26 -2.04 -7.51 -8.57
C GLU A 26 -3.49 -7.68 -9.02
N PHE A 27 -4.45 -7.57 -8.09
CA PHE A 27 -5.87 -7.65 -8.38
C PHE A 27 -6.30 -6.60 -9.43
N LYS A 28 -5.83 -5.35 -9.29
CA LYS A 28 -6.15 -4.27 -10.24
C LYS A 28 -5.61 -4.55 -11.65
N LYS A 29 -4.39 -5.10 -11.74
CA LYS A 29 -3.76 -5.52 -13.00
C LYS A 29 -4.52 -6.66 -13.67
N GLU A 30 -4.82 -7.73 -12.93
CA GLU A 30 -5.57 -8.88 -13.44
C GLU A 30 -6.96 -8.48 -13.96
N ARG A 31 -7.64 -7.59 -13.24
CA ARG A 31 -8.97 -7.09 -13.62
C ARG A 31 -8.94 -5.99 -14.69
N LYS A 32 -7.76 -5.60 -15.18
CA LYS A 32 -7.56 -4.47 -16.12
C LYS A 32 -8.26 -3.18 -15.66
N SER A 33 -8.34 -2.99 -14.35
CA SER A 33 -9.08 -1.88 -13.75
C SER A 33 -8.16 -0.69 -13.44
N GLU A 34 -8.64 0.52 -13.68
CA GLU A 34 -7.88 1.75 -13.45
C GLU A 34 -7.56 1.93 -11.95
N LEU A 35 -6.30 2.24 -11.67
CA LEU A 35 -5.83 2.59 -10.33
C LEU A 35 -5.74 4.12 -10.23
N VAL A 36 -6.50 4.72 -9.31
CA VAL A 36 -6.49 6.16 -9.08
C VAL A 36 -5.76 6.44 -7.78
N VAL A 37 -4.68 7.21 -7.83
CA VAL A 37 -3.88 7.60 -6.67
C VAL A 37 -3.71 9.11 -6.61
N ILE A 38 -3.54 9.65 -5.41
CA ILE A 38 -3.14 11.04 -5.23
C ILE A 38 -1.61 11.05 -5.10
N ARG A 39 -0.94 11.77 -6.00
CA ARG A 39 0.51 12.00 -5.96
C ARG A 39 0.75 13.49 -6.17
N ASP A 40 1.56 14.10 -5.30
CA ASP A 40 1.88 15.53 -5.36
C ASP A 40 0.64 16.42 -5.42
N ASN A 41 -0.36 16.12 -4.59
CA ASN A 41 -1.66 16.80 -4.55
C ASN A 41 -2.47 16.74 -5.86
N LYS A 42 -2.10 15.86 -6.80
CA LYS A 42 -2.78 15.64 -8.08
C LYS A 42 -3.35 14.24 -8.15
N ILE A 43 -4.50 14.10 -8.79
CA ILE A 43 -5.12 12.81 -9.09
C ILE A 43 -4.41 12.21 -10.31
N VAL A 44 -3.76 11.06 -10.12
CA VAL A 44 -3.07 10.30 -11.17
C VAL A 44 -3.82 8.99 -11.39
N ARG A 45 -4.13 8.72 -12.66
CA ARG A 45 -4.78 7.48 -13.11
C ARG A 45 -3.74 6.58 -13.76
N ILE A 46 -3.52 5.41 -13.20
CA ILE A 46 -2.61 4.40 -13.71
C ILE A 46 -3.47 3.32 -14.36
N LYS A 47 -3.39 3.23 -15.69
CA LYS A 47 -3.98 2.11 -16.43
C LYS A 47 -3.01 0.92 -16.37
N PRO A 48 -3.52 -0.31 -16.19
CA PRO A 48 -2.70 -1.52 -16.19
C PRO A 48 -2.13 -1.85 -17.57
#